data_AF-A0A9W8I2F2-F1
#
_entry.id   AF-A0A9W8I2F2-F1
#
_cell.length_a   1.000
_cell.length_b   1.000
_cell.length_c   1.000
_cell.angle_alpha   90.00
_cell.angle_beta   90.00
_cell.angle_gamma   90.00
#
_symmetry.space_group_name_H-M   'P 1'
#
loop_
_entity.id
_entity.type
_entity.pdbx_description
1 polymer ?
#
loop_
_entity_poly.entity_id
_entity_poly.type
_entity_poly.pdbx_seq_one_letter_code
_entity_poly.pdbx_strand_id
1 'polypeptide(L)'
;MSAMWLISSAIVKFLFDLSFLHALAIGACVAPTDPVLANAILKGVFAESHVPLRLRNILTAESGANDGFGYPFLFFAIYLMRFDTGEAIGTWIYATWAYEILLSVAIGILAGYIARKALKFAENSRWVDRESFLSSSVTLSLFLVGICTILGTDDILCCFVAGNSFTWDDWFRVEIEDTGLQEALNSML
;
A
#
# COMPACT_ATOMS: atom_id res chain seq x y z
N MET A 1 -9.94 -7.46 -8.31
CA MET A 1 -9.18 -8.31 -7.37
C MET A 1 -9.82 -9.67 -7.11
N SER A 2 -10.99 -9.77 -6.45
CA SER A 2 -11.58 -11.08 -6.06
C SER A 2 -11.80 -12.05 -7.23
N ALA A 3 -12.22 -11.53 -8.40
CA ALA A 3 -12.35 -12.33 -9.61
C ALA A 3 -10.98 -12.87 -10.09
N MET A 4 -9.94 -12.03 -10.05
CA MET A 4 -8.59 -12.44 -10.45
C MET A 4 -8.03 -13.51 -9.50
N TRP A 5 -8.24 -13.33 -8.19
CA TRP A 5 -7.90 -14.33 -7.18
C TRP A 5 -8.56 -15.68 -7.49
N LEU A 6 -9.88 -15.71 -7.68
CA LEU A 6 -10.61 -16.96 -7.96
C LEU A 6 -10.18 -17.61 -9.27
N ILE A 7 -9.98 -16.84 -10.34
CA ILE A 7 -9.54 -17.34 -11.64
C ILE A 7 -8.12 -17.92 -11.54
N SER A 8 -7.18 -17.19 -10.93
CA SER A 8 -5.81 -17.65 -10.72
C SER A 8 -5.77 -18.93 -9.87
N SER A 9 -6.54 -18.99 -8.79
CA SER A 9 -6.68 -20.20 -7.97
C SER A 9 -7.27 -21.38 -8.75
N ALA A 10 -8.26 -21.15 -9.60
CA ALA A 10 -8.83 -22.21 -10.44
C ALA A 10 -7.79 -22.76 -11.44
N ILE A 11 -6.99 -21.88 -12.06
CA ILE A 11 -5.91 -22.28 -12.97
C ILE A 11 -4.85 -23.10 -12.22
N VAL A 12 -4.40 -22.62 -11.05
CA VAL A 12 -3.39 -23.33 -10.23
C VAL A 12 -3.89 -24.70 -9.81
N LYS A 13 -5.15 -24.81 -9.37
CA LYS A 13 -5.76 -26.10 -9.04
C LYS A 13 -5.74 -27.05 -10.23
N PHE A 14 -6.14 -26.58 -11.41
CA PHE A 14 -6.22 -27.40 -12.61
C PHE A 14 -4.85 -27.87 -13.08
N LEU A 15 -3.82 -27.02 -12.98
CA LEU A 15 -2.48 -27.31 -13.50
C LEU A 15 -1.68 -28.23 -12.58
N PHE A 16 -1.83 -28.09 -11.26
CA PHE A 16 -0.99 -28.78 -10.26
C PHE A 16 -1.75 -29.82 -9.42
N ASP A 17 -3.03 -30.05 -9.70
CA ASP A 17 -3.92 -30.98 -8.96
C ASP A 17 -3.88 -30.78 -7.43
N LEU A 18 -3.83 -29.52 -7.01
CA LEU A 18 -3.76 -29.15 -5.60
C LEU A 18 -5.14 -29.12 -4.96
N SER A 19 -5.17 -29.32 -3.63
CA SER A 19 -6.36 -29.03 -2.83
C SER A 19 -6.81 -27.59 -3.05
N PHE A 20 -8.14 -27.40 -3.08
CA PHE A 20 -8.76 -26.10 -3.37
C PHE A 20 -8.25 -24.99 -2.45
N LEU A 21 -8.03 -25.27 -1.16
CA LEU A 21 -7.51 -24.30 -0.22
C LEU A 21 -6.06 -23.88 -0.55
N HIS A 22 -5.21 -24.84 -0.96
CA HIS A 22 -3.82 -24.55 -1.32
C HIS A 22 -3.76 -23.69 -2.58
N ALA A 23 -4.65 -23.96 -3.53
CA ALA A 23 -4.79 -23.13 -4.72
C ALA A 23 -5.35 -21.72 -4.41
N LEU A 24 -6.23 -21.58 -3.41
CA LEU A 24 -6.68 -20.26 -2.91
C LEU A 24 -5.52 -19.46 -2.30
N ALA A 25 -4.67 -20.09 -1.50
CA ALA A 25 -3.50 -19.44 -0.92
C ALA A 25 -2.51 -18.99 -2.00
N ILE A 26 -2.19 -19.86 -2.96
CA ILE A 26 -1.28 -19.51 -4.08
C ILE A 26 -1.88 -18.41 -4.94
N GLY A 27 -3.17 -18.49 -5.28
CA GLY A 27 -3.84 -17.44 -6.04
C GLY A 27 -3.86 -16.11 -5.31
N ALA A 28 -3.90 -16.11 -3.97
CA ALA A 28 -3.82 -14.88 -3.18
C ALA A 28 -2.45 -14.21 -3.29
N CYS A 29 -1.37 -14.97 -3.46
CA CYS A 29 -0.04 -14.42 -3.73
C CYS A 29 0.11 -13.86 -5.16
N VAL A 30 -0.72 -14.31 -6.11
CA VAL A 30 -0.69 -13.89 -7.52
C VAL A 30 -1.67 -12.74 -7.81
N ALA A 31 -2.68 -12.55 -6.95
CA ALA A 31 -3.72 -11.53 -7.13
C ALA A 31 -3.25 -10.07 -6.94
N PRO A 32 -2.23 -9.77 -6.13
CA PRO A 32 -1.67 -8.43 -6.06
C PRO A 32 -1.02 -7.98 -7.37
N THR A 33 -1.21 -6.72 -7.74
CA THR A 33 -0.67 -6.09 -8.95
C THR A 33 0.44 -5.14 -8.54
N ASP A 34 1.64 -5.37 -9.05
CA ASP A 34 2.84 -4.65 -8.62
C ASP A 34 2.76 -3.13 -8.89
N PRO A 35 2.77 -2.29 -7.83
CA PRO A 35 2.77 -0.84 -7.96
C PRO A 35 4.05 -0.28 -8.55
N VAL A 36 5.18 -0.98 -8.50
CA VAL A 36 6.46 -0.56 -9.09
C VAL A 36 6.37 -0.61 -10.61
N LEU A 37 5.92 -1.74 -11.15
CA LEU A 37 5.70 -1.91 -12.59
C LEU A 37 4.63 -0.95 -13.11
N ALA A 38 3.54 -0.76 -12.37
CA ALA A 38 2.52 0.22 -12.72
C ALA A 38 3.11 1.65 -12.76
N ASN A 39 3.86 2.05 -11.73
CA ASN A 39 4.47 3.38 -11.68
C ASN A 39 5.51 3.60 -12.79
N ALA A 40 6.27 2.58 -13.20
CA ALA A 40 7.23 2.70 -14.30
C ALA A 40 6.54 3.05 -15.65
N ILE A 41 5.29 2.60 -15.84
CA ILE A 41 4.52 2.87 -17.07
C ILE A 41 3.70 4.15 -16.95
N LEU A 42 3.27 4.52 -15.74
CA LEU A 42 2.39 5.67 -15.50
C LEU A 42 3.15 6.99 -15.29
N LYS A 43 4.47 6.92 -15.05
CA LYS A 43 5.33 8.09 -14.89
C LYS A 43 6.15 8.36 -16.15
N GLY A 44 6.60 9.61 -16.29
CA GLY A 44 7.44 10.05 -17.39
C GLY A 44 6.68 10.74 -18.53
N VAL A 45 7.45 11.41 -19.39
CA VAL A 45 6.95 12.31 -20.45
C VAL A 45 5.97 11.61 -21.40
N PHE A 46 6.22 10.33 -21.71
CA PHE A 46 5.36 9.55 -22.59
C PHE A 46 3.98 9.30 -21.96
N ALA A 47 3.94 8.85 -20.70
CA ALA A 47 2.70 8.57 -19.99
C ALA A 47 1.90 9.86 -19.73
N GLU A 48 2.58 10.96 -19.40
CA GLU A 48 1.97 12.28 -19.21
C GLU A 48 1.30 12.81 -20.48
N SER A 49 1.90 12.54 -21.65
CA SER A 49 1.39 13.02 -22.94
C SER A 49 0.24 12.16 -23.49
N HIS A 50 0.17 10.88 -23.13
CA HIS A 50 -0.76 9.92 -23.75
C HIS A 50 -1.82 9.36 -22.81
N VAL A 51 -1.64 9.46 -21.48
CA VAL A 51 -2.57 8.92 -20.49
C VAL A 51 -3.16 10.04 -19.62
N PRO A 52 -4.50 10.24 -19.65
CA PRO A 52 -5.17 11.22 -18.81
C PRO A 52 -4.81 11.08 -17.33
N LEU A 53 -4.59 12.21 -16.64
CA LEU A 53 -4.22 12.25 -15.22
C LEU A 53 -5.16 11.42 -14.32
N ARG A 54 -6.47 11.45 -14.59
CA ARG A 54 -7.45 10.66 -13.83
C ARG A 54 -7.19 9.16 -13.89
N LEU A 55 -6.83 8.64 -15.07
CA LEU A 55 -6.52 7.22 -15.23
C LEU A 55 -5.22 6.86 -14.52
N ARG A 56 -4.20 7.73 -14.60
CA ARG A 56 -2.94 7.53 -13.88
C ARG A 56 -3.16 7.48 -12.37
N ASN A 57 -3.92 8.42 -11.81
CA ASN A 57 -4.23 8.44 -10.38
C ASN A 57 -5.02 7.21 -9.94
N ILE A 58 -6.00 6.75 -10.73
CA ILE A 58 -6.78 5.55 -10.42
C ILE A 58 -5.90 4.31 -10.45
N LEU A 59 -5.06 4.16 -11.48
CA LEU A 59 -4.18 3.00 -11.62
C LEU A 59 -3.12 2.96 -10.50
N THR A 60 -2.51 4.11 -10.17
CA THR A 60 -1.58 4.21 -9.03
C THR A 60 -2.28 3.89 -7.70
N ALA A 61 -3.52 4.37 -7.50
CA ALA A 61 -4.29 4.07 -6.30
C ALA A 61 -4.68 2.58 -6.23
N GLU A 62 -5.09 1.98 -7.34
CA GLU A 62 -5.42 0.56 -7.44
C GLU A 62 -4.19 -0.29 -7.10
N SER A 63 -3.06 -0.06 -7.76
CA SER A 63 -1.85 -0.85 -7.55
C SER A 63 -1.28 -0.67 -6.13
N GLY A 64 -1.33 0.55 -5.57
CA GLY A 64 -0.85 0.79 -4.21
C GLY A 64 -1.74 0.21 -3.11
N ALA A 65 -3.07 0.19 -3.31
CA ALA A 65 -4.00 -0.40 -2.35
C ALA A 65 -4.02 -1.93 -2.41
N ASN A 66 -3.81 -2.51 -3.60
CA ASN A 66 -3.92 -3.95 -3.83
C ASN A 66 -2.96 -4.77 -2.96
N ASP A 67 -1.71 -4.33 -2.80
CA ASP A 67 -0.70 -5.06 -2.02
C ASP A 67 -1.16 -5.31 -0.57
N GLY A 68 -1.74 -4.30 0.09
CA GLY A 68 -2.32 -4.46 1.42
C GLY A 68 -3.60 -5.29 1.43
N PHE A 69 -4.47 -5.09 0.43
CA PHE A 69 -5.71 -5.86 0.34
C PHE A 69 -5.51 -7.34 -0.03
N GLY A 70 -4.28 -7.79 -0.32
CA GLY A 70 -3.94 -9.21 -0.50
C GLY A 70 -4.13 -10.05 0.77
N TYR A 71 -3.94 -9.44 1.95
CA TYR A 71 -3.99 -10.11 3.26
C TYR A 71 -5.30 -10.87 3.49
N PRO A 72 -6.51 -10.27 3.31
CA PRO A 72 -7.79 -10.96 3.38
C PRO A 72 -7.87 -12.28 2.62
N PHE A 73 -7.34 -12.30 1.40
CA PHE A 73 -7.45 -13.48 0.53
C PHE A 73 -6.51 -14.59 0.98
N LEU A 74 -5.30 -14.21 1.40
CA LEU A 74 -4.30 -15.16 1.89
C LEU A 74 -4.73 -15.78 3.23
N PHE A 75 -5.08 -14.94 4.22
CA PHE A 75 -5.46 -15.39 5.55
C PHE A 75 -6.79 -16.14 5.56
N PHE A 76 -7.72 -15.82 4.65
CA PHE A 76 -8.93 -16.62 4.48
C PHE A 76 -8.61 -18.08 4.14
N ALA A 77 -7.71 -18.31 3.17
CA ALA A 77 -7.29 -19.65 2.80
C ALA A 77 -6.55 -20.35 3.95
N ILE A 78 -5.65 -19.65 4.64
CA ILE A 78 -4.86 -20.20 5.76
C ILE A 78 -5.76 -20.59 6.94
N TYR A 79 -6.70 -19.73 7.34
CA TYR A 79 -7.58 -20.03 8.47
C TYR A 79 -8.52 -21.20 8.17
N LEU A 80 -9.03 -21.32 6.94
CA LEU A 80 -9.82 -22.48 6.52
C LEU A 80 -9.01 -23.79 6.49
N MET A 81 -7.69 -23.74 6.36
CA MET A 81 -6.83 -24.93 6.49
C MET A 81 -6.58 -25.31 7.96
N ARG A 82 -6.61 -24.33 8.86
CA ARG A 82 -6.16 -24.49 10.25
C ARG A 82 -7.30 -24.76 11.24
N PHE A 83 -8.48 -24.20 10.99
CA PHE A 83 -9.62 -24.22 11.91
C PHE A 83 -10.86 -24.79 11.23
N ASP A 84 -11.85 -25.17 12.06
CA ASP A 84 -13.18 -25.50 11.56
C ASP A 84 -13.83 -24.28 10.91
N THR A 85 -14.72 -24.51 9.94
CA THR A 85 -15.25 -23.45 9.05
C THR A 85 -15.83 -22.26 9.82
N GLY A 86 -16.56 -22.51 10.91
CA GLY A 86 -17.16 -21.44 11.73
C GLY A 86 -16.12 -20.61 12.49
N GLU A 87 -15.13 -21.26 13.09
CA GLU A 87 -14.04 -20.59 13.80
C GLU A 87 -13.10 -19.86 12.83
N ALA A 88 -12.83 -20.45 11.66
CA ALA A 88 -12.03 -19.84 10.60
C ALA A 88 -12.63 -18.53 10.11
N ILE A 89 -13.94 -18.49 9.82
CA ILE A 89 -14.63 -17.28 9.38
C ILE A 89 -14.66 -16.23 10.48
N GLY A 90 -14.95 -16.63 11.73
CA GLY A 90 -14.94 -15.70 12.87
C GLY A 90 -13.57 -15.07 13.09
N THR A 91 -12.52 -15.88 13.03
CA THR A 91 -11.13 -15.44 13.18
C THR A 91 -10.71 -14.56 12.01
N TRP A 92 -11.10 -14.89 10.78
CA TRP A 92 -10.81 -14.08 9.61
C TRP A 92 -11.42 -12.67 9.70
N ILE A 93 -12.68 -12.57 10.13
CA ILE A 93 -13.33 -11.26 10.30
C ILE A 93 -12.65 -10.45 11.41
N TYR A 94 -12.35 -11.08 12.55
CA TYR A 94 -11.76 -10.37 13.67
C TYR A 94 -10.28 -10.05 13.46
N ALA A 95 -9.45 -11.05 13.19
CA ALA A 95 -8.00 -10.91 13.08
C ALA A 95 -7.61 -10.17 11.79
N THR A 96 -8.14 -10.55 10.63
CA THR A 96 -7.70 -9.92 9.37
C THR A 96 -8.39 -8.58 9.12
N TRP A 97 -9.71 -8.52 9.17
CA TRP A 97 -10.42 -7.26 8.87
C TRP A 97 -10.36 -6.24 10.01
N ALA A 98 -10.69 -6.64 11.24
CA ALA A 98 -10.78 -5.71 12.35
C ALA A 98 -9.42 -5.39 13.00
N TYR A 99 -8.53 -6.37 13.12
CA TYR A 99 -7.22 -6.16 13.72
C TYR A 99 -6.19 -5.72 12.66
N GLU A 100 -5.84 -6.54 11.67
CA GLU A 100 -4.75 -6.21 10.74
C GLU A 100 -5.07 -5.00 9.84
N ILE A 101 -6.24 -4.97 9.20
CA ILE A 101 -6.61 -3.91 8.24
C ILE A 101 -7.09 -2.64 8.94
N LEU A 102 -8.10 -2.73 9.80
CA LEU A 102 -8.67 -1.50 10.36
C LEU A 102 -7.68 -0.76 11.27
N LEU A 103 -6.85 -1.50 12.01
CA LEU A 103 -5.81 -0.89 12.85
C LEU A 103 -4.70 -0.26 12.00
N SER A 104 -4.23 -0.93 10.93
CA SER A 104 -3.22 -0.36 10.03
C SER A 104 -3.72 0.92 9.35
N VAL A 105 -4.98 0.93 8.89
CA VAL A 105 -5.61 2.13 8.33
C VAL A 105 -5.67 3.25 9.38
N ALA A 106 -6.09 2.95 10.62
CA ALA A 106 -6.18 3.95 11.67
C ALA A 106 -4.81 4.54 12.06
N ILE A 107 -3.80 3.68 12.21
CA ILE A 107 -2.42 4.08 12.49
C ILE A 107 -1.88 4.93 11.34
N GLY A 108 -2.07 4.50 10.10
CA GLY A 108 -1.61 5.21 8.91
C GLY A 108 -2.22 6.60 8.81
N ILE A 109 -3.55 6.73 8.97
CA ILE A 109 -4.23 8.03 8.96
C ILE A 109 -3.65 8.95 10.04
N LEU A 110 -3.57 8.46 11.28
CA LEU A 110 -3.11 9.26 12.42
C LEU A 110 -1.65 9.69 12.26
N ALA A 111 -0.76 8.75 11.94
CA ALA A 111 0.65 9.02 11.79
C ALA A 111 0.95 9.94 10.61
N GLY A 112 0.33 9.72 9.44
CA GLY A 112 0.46 10.60 8.29
C GLY A 112 -0.04 12.03 8.59
N TYR A 113 -1.16 12.14 9.32
CA TYR A 113 -1.70 13.44 9.74
C TYR A 113 -0.76 14.18 10.69
N ILE A 114 -0.24 13.48 11.72
CA ILE A 114 0.70 14.04 12.69
C ILE A 114 2.00 14.44 12.00
N ALA A 115 2.56 13.56 11.17
CA ALA A 115 3.80 13.81 10.44
C ALA A 115 3.68 15.04 9.53
N ARG A 116 2.55 15.20 8.82
CA ARG A 116 2.31 16.40 8.01
C ARG A 116 2.30 17.66 8.86
N LYS A 117 1.56 17.66 9.98
CA LYS A 117 1.52 18.81 10.89
C LYS A 117 2.88 19.14 11.49
N ALA A 118 3.63 18.11 11.88
CA ALA A 118 4.98 18.25 12.41
C ALA A 118 5.93 18.85 11.38
N LEU A 119 5.89 18.37 10.13
CA LEU A 119 6.74 18.89 9.05
C LEU A 119 6.40 20.34 8.71
N LYS A 120 5.11 20.68 8.58
CA LYS A 120 4.65 22.07 8.39
C LYS A 120 5.11 22.99 9.51
N PHE A 121 5.04 22.52 10.75
CA PHE A 121 5.49 23.31 11.91
C PHE A 121 7.01 23.53 11.88
N ALA A 122 7.77 22.48 11.59
CA ALA A 122 9.23 22.53 11.51
C ALA A 122 9.72 23.45 10.38
N GLU A 123 9.08 23.40 9.21
CA GLU A 123 9.38 24.28 8.09
C GLU A 123 9.06 25.75 8.42
N ASN A 124 7.87 26.04 8.97
CA ASN A 124 7.50 27.41 9.38
C ASN A 124 8.46 27.98 10.43
N SER A 125 9.05 27.11 11.26
CA SER A 125 10.05 27.46 12.27
C SER A 125 11.48 27.50 11.72
N ARG A 126 11.68 27.22 10.42
CA ARG A 126 12.98 27.10 9.73
C ARG A 126 13.93 26.06 10.35
N TRP A 127 13.37 24.96 10.84
CA TRP A 127 14.13 23.83 11.39
C TRP A 127 14.51 22.79 10.35
N VAL A 128 13.80 22.77 9.21
CA VAL A 128 13.96 21.78 8.16
C VAL A 128 13.99 22.51 6.81
N ASP A 129 15.01 22.22 6.02
CA ASP A 129 15.12 22.69 4.65
C ASP A 129 14.32 21.79 3.70
N ARG A 130 13.88 22.34 2.57
CA ARG A 130 13.04 21.62 1.58
C ARG A 130 13.70 20.33 1.06
N GLU A 131 15.02 20.30 0.91
CA GLU A 131 15.74 19.07 0.50
C GLU A 131 15.59 17.92 1.50
N SER A 132 15.35 18.21 2.78
CA SER A 132 15.16 17.21 3.83
C SER A 132 13.74 16.60 3.85
N PHE A 133 12.83 17.07 3.00
CA PHE A 133 11.45 16.57 2.93
C PHE A 133 11.39 15.12 2.46
N LEU A 134 12.29 14.73 1.55
CA LEU A 134 12.39 13.36 1.07
C LEU A 134 12.84 12.41 2.21
N SER A 135 13.85 12.83 2.96
CA SER A 135 14.35 12.10 4.14
C SER A 135 13.25 11.92 5.19
N SER A 136 12.43 12.94 5.41
CA SER A 136 11.30 12.88 6.33
C SER A 136 10.27 11.82 5.92
N SER A 137 9.97 11.72 4.62
CA SER A 137 9.02 10.73 4.08
C SER A 137 9.56 9.31 4.21
N VAL A 138 10.83 9.08 3.86
CA VAL A 138 11.49 7.77 4.01
C VAL A 138 11.54 7.33 5.48
N THR A 139 11.87 8.27 6.38
CA THR A 139 11.93 8.00 7.83
C THR A 139 10.56 7.61 8.37
N LEU A 140 9.50 8.31 7.96
CA LEU A 140 8.12 7.96 8.34
C LEU A 140 7.74 6.56 7.86
N SER A 141 8.05 6.22 6.61
CA SER A 141 7.78 4.88 6.07
C SER A 141 8.49 3.79 6.86
N LEU A 142 9.79 3.94 7.14
CA LEU A 142 10.55 2.95 7.91
C LEU A 142 10.03 2.81 9.35
N PHE A 143 9.66 3.93 9.97
CA PHE A 143 9.08 3.95 11.32
C PHE A 143 7.74 3.20 11.36
N LEU A 144 6.88 3.43 10.37
CA LEU A 144 5.59 2.74 10.27
C LEU A 144 5.74 1.25 10.01
N VAL A 145 6.64 0.85 9.10
CA VAL A 145 6.97 -0.56 8.88
C VAL A 145 7.41 -1.22 10.19
N GLY A 146 8.32 -0.59 10.93
CA GLY A 146 8.78 -1.11 12.22
C GLY A 146 7.66 -1.28 13.25
N ILE A 147 6.83 -0.25 13.43
CA ILE A 147 5.70 -0.30 14.38
C ILE A 147 4.66 -1.33 13.98
N CYS A 148 4.24 -1.35 12.72
CA CYS A 148 3.23 -2.28 12.23
C CYS A 148 3.72 -3.73 12.32
N THR A 149 4.99 -3.98 12.04
CA THR A 149 5.59 -5.31 12.21
C THR A 149 5.53 -5.78 13.67
N ILE A 150 5.85 -4.89 14.63
CA ILE A 150 5.79 -5.21 16.07
C ILE A 150 4.35 -5.46 16.53
N LEU A 151 3.41 -4.68 16.00
CA LEU A 151 1.98 -4.84 16.29
C LEU A 151 1.34 -6.02 15.55
N GLY A 152 2.02 -6.61 14.57
CA GLY A 152 1.45 -7.68 13.74
C GLY A 152 0.29 -7.20 12.86
N THR A 153 0.34 -5.95 12.40
CA THR A 153 -0.65 -5.37 11.48
C THR A 153 -0.04 -5.20 10.09
N ASP A 154 -0.88 -4.97 9.08
CA ASP A 154 -0.44 -4.70 7.71
C ASP A 154 0.39 -3.41 7.63
N ASP A 155 1.69 -3.55 7.39
CA ASP A 155 2.67 -2.48 7.30
C ASP A 155 2.63 -1.76 5.95
N ILE A 156 2.40 -2.50 4.86
CA ILE A 156 2.29 -1.95 3.51
C ILE A 156 1.05 -1.05 3.39
N LEU A 157 -0.12 -1.55 3.83
CA LEU A 157 -1.35 -0.77 3.84
C LEU A 157 -1.24 0.45 4.75
N CYS A 158 -0.62 0.29 5.93
CA CYS A 158 -0.37 1.41 6.84
C CYS A 158 0.46 2.51 6.15
N CYS A 159 1.56 2.14 5.50
CA CYS A 159 2.43 3.09 4.78
C CYS A 159 1.70 3.77 3.63
N PHE A 160 0.91 3.02 2.85
CA PHE A 160 0.10 3.57 1.77
C PHE A 160 -0.90 4.61 2.30
N VAL A 161 -1.65 4.26 3.34
CA VAL A 161 -2.64 5.16 3.95
C VAL A 161 -1.97 6.37 4.61
N ALA A 162 -0.81 6.19 5.24
CA ALA A 162 -0.04 7.29 5.81
C ALA A 162 0.44 8.26 4.74
N GLY A 163 0.95 7.78 3.60
CA GLY A 163 1.32 8.63 2.46
C GLY A 163 0.16 9.46 1.93
N ASN A 164 -1.03 8.84 1.79
CA ASN A 164 -2.26 9.54 1.40
C ASN A 164 -2.68 10.60 2.43
N SER A 165 -2.66 10.27 3.73
CA SER A 165 -3.00 11.20 4.81
C SER A 165 -1.99 12.37 4.92
N PHE A 166 -0.72 12.06 4.70
CA PHE A 166 0.39 13.01 4.74
C PHE A 166 0.33 14.02 3.59
N THR A 167 -0.11 13.60 2.40
CA THR A 167 -0.21 14.46 1.20
C THR A 167 -1.60 15.05 0.97
N TRP A 168 -2.55 14.83 1.87
CA TRP A 168 -3.98 15.09 1.66
C TRP A 168 -4.36 16.53 1.27
N ASP A 169 -3.64 17.53 1.76
CA ASP A 169 -3.91 18.95 1.47
C ASP A 169 -3.01 19.54 0.39
N ASP A 170 -2.29 18.67 -0.31
CA ASP A 170 -1.49 18.96 -1.50
C ASP A 170 -0.29 19.88 -1.32
N TRP A 171 -0.17 20.50 -0.14
CA TRP A 171 0.91 21.39 0.23
C TRP A 171 2.29 20.75 0.00
N PHE A 172 2.46 19.50 0.42
CA PHE A 172 3.74 18.80 0.28
C PHE A 172 4.15 18.63 -1.19
N ARG A 173 3.19 18.40 -2.09
CA ARG A 173 3.48 18.24 -3.53
C ARG A 173 3.98 19.55 -4.11
N VAL A 174 3.26 20.64 -3.84
CA VAL A 174 3.60 21.99 -4.33
C VAL A 174 4.99 22.42 -3.85
N GLU A 175 5.32 22.16 -2.58
CA GLU A 175 6.61 22.56 -2.01
C GLU A 175 7.81 21.84 -2.67
N ILE A 176 7.62 20.57 -3.06
CA ILE A 176 8.65 19.74 -3.71
C ILE A 176 8.77 20.04 -5.20
N GLU A 177 7.67 20.36 -5.87
CA GLU A 177 7.64 20.70 -7.31
C GLU A 177 8.55 21.91 -7.60
N ASP A 178 8.60 22.88 -6.68
CA ASP A 178 9.50 24.05 -6.75
C ASP A 178 10.99 23.73 -6.51
N THR A 179 11.33 22.54 -5.99
CA THR A 179 12.70 22.22 -5.54
C THR A 179 13.52 21.51 -6.63
N GLY A 180 12.94 21.18 -7.80
CA GLY A 180 13.62 20.43 -8.87
C GLY A 180 13.99 18.97 -8.49
N LEU A 181 13.58 18.52 -7.30
CA LEU A 181 13.91 17.21 -6.75
C LEU A 181 13.27 16.06 -7.55
N GLN A 182 12.12 16.32 -8.18
CA GLN A 182 11.51 15.40 -9.15
C GLN A 182 12.37 15.24 -10.41
N GLU A 183 13.03 16.30 -10.88
CA GLU A 183 13.95 16.21 -12.03
C GLU A 183 15.22 15.44 -11.66
N ALA A 184 15.76 15.64 -10.45
CA ALA A 184 16.89 14.88 -9.96
C ALA A 184 16.57 13.38 -9.81
N LEU A 185 15.42 13.02 -9.22
CA LEU A 185 14.98 11.63 -9.10
C LEU A 185 14.66 10.98 -10.45
N ASN A 186 14.02 11.71 -11.36
CA ASN A 186 13.76 11.23 -12.73
C ASN A 186 15.03 11.15 -13.59
N SER A 187 16.12 11.84 -13.23
CA SER A 187 17.41 11.73 -13.92
C SER A 187 18.25 10.52 -13.47
N MET A 188 17.91 9.93 -12.31
CA MET A 188 18.60 8.77 -11.75
C MET A 188 17.93 7.43 -12.08
N LEU A 189 16.72 7.44 -12.67
CA LEU A 189 15.97 6.27 -13.13
C LEU A 189 15.85 6.30 -14.65
#